data_AF-A0A9Q3EQT4-F1
#
_entry.id   AF-A0A9Q3EQT4-F1
#
_cell.length_a   1.000
_cell.length_b   1.000
_cell.length_c   1.000
_cell.angle_alpha   90.00
_cell.angle_beta   90.00
_cell.angle_gamma   90.00
#
_symmetry.space_group_name_H-M   'P 1'
#
loop_
_entity.id
_entity.type
_entity.pdbx_description
1 polymer ?
#
loop_
_entity_poly.entity_id
_entity_poly.type
_entity_poly.pdbx_seq_one_letter_code
_entity_poly.pdbx_strand_id
1 'polypeptide(L)'
;MVEKGRKPLLLVDHLKNNLLMIDPTAKEFHDMWKMAFDTAAKWISEAKEYNKQRWDKSHMEPEFKEGHEVLVSTLKFKNLKGPKKRIQ
;
A
#
# COMPACT_ATOMS: atom_id res chain seq x y z
N MET A 1 25.87 -0.31 -35.39
CA MET A 1 25.77 0.12 -33.98
C MET A 1 24.59 1.06 -33.90
N VAL A 2 23.50 0.66 -33.24
CA VAL A 2 22.29 1.51 -33.10
C VAL A 2 22.54 2.45 -31.94
N GLU A 3 22.68 3.74 -32.21
CA GLU A 3 22.83 4.75 -31.16
C GLU A 3 21.59 4.75 -30.26
N LYS A 4 21.77 4.31 -29.02
CA LYS A 4 20.73 4.37 -28.00
C LYS A 4 20.49 5.84 -27.63
N GLY A 5 19.25 6.30 -27.80
CA GLY A 5 18.61 7.02 -26.70
C GLY A 5 18.30 8.51 -26.88
N ARG A 6 18.23 9.07 -28.09
CA ARG A 6 17.51 10.36 -28.27
C ARG A 6 16.22 10.13 -29.02
N LYS A 7 15.10 10.47 -28.38
CA LYS A 7 13.80 10.58 -29.07
C LYS A 7 13.93 11.73 -30.08
N PRO A 8 13.45 11.56 -31.33
CA PRO A 8 13.43 12.65 -32.27
C PRO A 8 12.54 13.76 -31.72
N LEU A 9 13.05 14.99 -31.71
CA LEU A 9 12.26 16.17 -31.37
C LEU A 9 11.15 16.30 -32.41
N LEU A 10 9.89 16.25 -31.97
CA LEU A 10 8.75 16.37 -32.86
C LEU A 10 8.49 17.85 -33.16
N LEU A 11 7.80 18.16 -34.26
CA LEU A 11 7.44 19.54 -34.64
C LEU A 11 6.73 20.30 -33.49
N VAL A 12 5.99 19.57 -32.66
CA VAL A 12 5.27 20.09 -31.48
C VAL A 12 6.22 20.57 -30.39
N ASP A 13 7.42 20.00 -30.29
CA ASP A 13 8.42 20.43 -29.32
C ASP A 13 9.05 21.77 -29.72
N HIS A 14 9.18 22.05 -31.02
CA HIS A 14 9.65 23.36 -31.52
C HIS A 14 8.67 24.51 -31.24
N LEU A 15 7.38 24.22 -31.17
CA LEU A 15 6.36 25.23 -30.82
C LEU A 15 6.45 25.66 -29.34
N LYS A 16 7.11 24.86 -28.49
CA LYS A 16 7.27 25.13 -27.05
C LYS A 16 8.53 25.93 -26.72
N ASN A 17 9.32 26.33 -27.73
CA ASN A 17 10.59 27.04 -27.59
C ASN A 17 10.49 28.42 -26.88
N ASN A 18 9.29 28.97 -26.67
CA ASN A 18 9.09 30.21 -25.90
C ASN A 18 8.86 29.98 -24.40
N LEU A 19 8.76 28.74 -23.94
CA LEU A 19 8.80 28.41 -22.52
C LEU A 19 10.26 28.14 -22.12
N LEU A 20 10.62 28.54 -20.90
CA LEU A 20 11.92 28.29 -20.26
C LEU A 20 12.58 27.02 -20.81
N MET A 21 13.70 27.18 -21.51
CA MET A 21 14.48 26.09 -22.09
C MET A 21 15.08 25.26 -20.96
N ILE A 22 14.29 24.33 -20.43
CA ILE A 22 14.79 23.28 -19.55
C ILE A 22 15.56 22.31 -20.46
N ASP A 23 16.81 22.02 -20.11
CA ASP A 23 17.63 21.07 -20.86
C ASP A 23 16.85 19.74 -21.04
N PRO A 24 16.78 19.19 -22.26
CA PRO A 24 15.98 18.00 -22.54
C PRO A 24 16.36 16.82 -21.64
N THR A 25 17.62 16.70 -21.21
CA THR A 25 18.06 15.65 -20.29
C THR A 25 17.51 15.85 -18.88
N ALA A 26 17.39 17.09 -18.40
CA ALA A 26 16.78 17.39 -17.10
C ALA A 26 15.28 17.07 -17.08
N LYS A 27 14.58 17.36 -18.18
CA LYS A 27 13.16 17.03 -18.35
C LYS A 27 12.94 15.51 -18.41
N GLU A 28 13.74 14.80 -19.20
CA GLU A 28 13.67 13.34 -19.30
C GLU A 28 13.93 12.65 -17.96
N PHE A 29 14.90 13.15 -17.18
CA PHE A 29 15.16 12.65 -15.84
C PHE A 29 13.96 12.86 -14.91
N HIS A 30 13.33 14.05 -14.95
CA HIS A 30 12.14 14.33 -14.16
C HIS A 30 10.97 13.40 -14.51
N ASP A 31 10.70 13.20 -15.82
CA ASP A 31 9.64 12.32 -16.28
C ASP A 31 9.89 10.87 -15.85
N MET A 32 11.13 10.39 -15.97
CA MET A 32 11.51 9.05 -15.51
C MET A 32 11.36 8.90 -14.00
N TRP A 33 11.81 9.89 -13.23
CA TRP A 33 11.67 9.90 -11.77
C TRP A 33 10.21 9.86 -11.35
N LYS A 34 9.35 10.65 -12.01
CA LYS A 34 7.91 10.70 -11.75
C LYS A 34 7.25 9.34 -12.02
N MET A 35 7.55 8.71 -13.16
CA MET A 35 7.04 7.37 -13.47
C MET A 35 7.48 6.34 -12.43
N ALA A 36 8.77 6.34 -12.07
CA ALA A 36 9.29 5.43 -11.05
C ALA A 36 8.60 5.63 -9.69
N PHE A 37 8.41 6.89 -9.28
CA PHE A 37 7.74 7.24 -8.04
C PHE A 37 6.28 6.77 -8.02
N ASP A 38 5.53 7.03 -9.09
CA ASP A 38 4.13 6.61 -9.22
C ASP A 38 4.01 5.07 -9.20
N THR A 39 4.92 4.36 -9.87
CA THR A 39 4.94 2.89 -9.85
C THR A 39 5.28 2.33 -8.47
N ALA A 40 6.22 2.95 -7.74
CA ALA A 40 6.58 2.53 -6.40
C ALA A 40 5.42 2.73 -5.42
N ALA A 41 4.72 3.86 -5.51
CA ALA A 41 3.52 4.12 -4.71
C ALA A 41 2.42 3.07 -4.96
N LYS A 42 2.21 2.71 -6.22
CA LYS A 42 1.27 1.65 -6.61
C LYS A 42 1.64 0.30 -6.00
N TRP A 43 2.89 -0.12 -6.13
CA TRP A 43 3.36 -1.41 -5.57
C TRP A 43 3.24 -1.47 -4.04
N ILE A 44 3.51 -0.37 -3.34
CA ILE A 44 3.33 -0.30 -1.89
C ILE A 44 1.84 -0.49 -1.52
N SER A 45 0.93 0.14 -2.27
CA SER A 45 -0.51 -0.02 -2.06
C SER A 45 -0.96 -1.47 -2.28
N GLU A 46 -0.54 -2.07 -3.39
CA GLU A 46 -0.87 -3.46 -3.73
C GLU A 46 -0.31 -4.45 -2.70
N ALA A 47 0.93 -4.26 -2.27
CA ALA A 47 1.55 -5.10 -1.24
C ALA A 47 0.82 -5.00 0.11
N LYS A 48 0.39 -3.79 0.50
CA LYS A 48 -0.38 -3.57 1.72
C LYS A 48 -1.74 -4.27 1.66
N GLU A 49 -2.43 -4.16 0.53
CA GLU A 49 -3.74 -4.79 0.32
C GLU A 49 -3.62 -6.32 0.29
N TYR A 50 -2.62 -6.86 -0.41
CA TYR A 50 -2.33 -8.30 -0.41
C TYR A 50 -2.08 -8.84 0.99
N ASN A 51 -1.23 -8.14 1.78
CA ASN A 51 -0.93 -8.54 3.15
C ASN A 51 -2.18 -8.50 4.04
N LYS A 52 -3.03 -7.49 3.88
CA LYS A 52 -4.31 -7.41 4.60
C LYS A 52 -5.22 -8.59 4.27
N GLN A 53 -5.45 -8.86 2.99
CA GLN A 53 -6.30 -10.00 2.56
C GLN A 53 -5.75 -11.35 3.04
N ARG A 54 -4.42 -11.53 2.99
CA ARG A 54 -3.76 -12.72 3.53
C ARG A 54 -3.96 -12.86 5.03
N TRP A 55 -3.83 -11.77 5.78
CA TRP A 55 -4.06 -11.76 7.23
C TRP A 55 -5.51 -12.11 7.55
N ASP A 56 -6.47 -11.44 6.94
CA ASP A 56 -7.91 -11.67 7.14
C ASP A 56 -8.30 -13.13 6.81
N LYS A 57 -7.69 -13.74 5.78
CA LYS A 57 -7.93 -15.15 5.44
C LYS A 57 -7.36 -16.15 6.45
N SER A 58 -6.21 -15.83 7.04
CA SER A 58 -5.50 -16.72 7.98
C SER A 58 -5.94 -16.54 9.42
N HIS A 59 -6.45 -15.36 9.77
CA HIS A 59 -6.87 -14.98 11.11
C HIS A 59 -8.33 -14.54 11.08
N MET A 60 -9.21 -15.46 10.65
CA MET A 60 -10.65 -15.23 10.76
C MET A 60 -11.02 -15.19 12.25
N GLU A 61 -11.67 -14.11 12.69
CA GLU A 61 -12.18 -14.04 14.05
C GLU A 61 -13.15 -15.20 14.28
N PRO A 62 -12.95 -16.02 15.32
CA PRO A 62 -13.86 -17.13 15.60
C PRO A 62 -15.24 -16.59 15.97
N GLU A 63 -16.29 -17.15 15.34
CA GLU A 63 -17.67 -16.87 15.71
C GLU A 63 -17.98 -17.53 17.07
N PHE A 64 -18.08 -16.71 18.12
CA PHE A 64 -18.52 -17.18 19.43
C PHE A 64 -20.05 -17.13 19.51
N LYS A 65 -20.69 -18.25 19.85
CA LYS A 65 -22.11 -18.32 20.17
C LYS A 65 -22.31 -18.46 21.68
N GLU A 66 -23.46 -18.01 22.18
CA GLU A 66 -23.84 -18.20 23.58
C GLU A 66 -23.81 -19.70 23.93
N GLY A 67 -23.08 -20.04 25.00
CA GLY A 67 -22.86 -21.43 25.43
C GLY A 67 -21.56 -22.08 24.95
N HIS A 68 -20.75 -21.43 24.11
CA HIS A 68 -19.41 -21.94 23.76
C HIS A 68 -18.43 -21.79 24.93
N GLU A 69 -17.75 -22.88 25.29
CA GLU A 69 -16.67 -22.86 26.28
C GLU A 69 -15.41 -22.25 25.64
N VAL A 70 -14.92 -21.15 26.22
CA VAL A 70 -13.73 -20.44 25.74
C VAL A 70 -12.62 -20.49 26.77
N LEU A 71 -11.40 -20.81 26.32
CA LEU A 71 -10.22 -20.81 27.18
C LEU A 71 -9.75 -19.37 27.41
N VAL A 72 -9.95 -18.88 28.62
CA VAL A 72 -9.46 -17.57 29.05
C VAL A 72 -8.10 -17.75 29.73
N SER A 73 -7.04 -17.20 29.14
CA SER A 73 -5.70 -17.23 29.75
C SER A 73 -5.68 -16.39 31.03
N THR A 74 -5.55 -17.06 32.16
CA THR A 74 -5.72 -16.53 33.52
C THR A 74 -4.62 -15.58 33.98
N LEU A 75 -3.56 -15.37 33.20
CA LEU A 75 -2.43 -14.51 33.58
C LEU A 75 -2.83 -13.02 33.73
N LYS A 76 -3.88 -12.55 33.04
CA LYS A 76 -4.42 -11.17 33.18
C LYS A 76 -5.76 -11.07 33.93
N PHE A 77 -6.35 -12.19 34.35
CA PHE A 77 -7.65 -12.21 35.03
C PHE A 77 -7.52 -12.61 36.51
N LYS A 78 -6.72 -11.88 37.28
CA LYS A 78 -6.72 -12.01 38.76
C LYS A 78 -7.92 -11.31 39.43
N ASN A 79 -8.72 -10.54 38.68
CA ASN A 79 -9.83 -9.72 39.20
C ASN A 79 -11.23 -10.14 38.72
N LEU A 80 -11.48 -11.44 38.53
CA LEU A 80 -12.86 -11.96 38.34
C LEU A 80 -13.68 -12.02 39.64
N LYS A 81 -13.29 -11.26 40.69
CA LYS A 81 -14.09 -11.03 41.91
C LYS A 81 -15.19 -9.98 41.68
N GLY A 82 -15.89 -10.06 40.55
CA GLY A 82 -17.14 -9.33 40.30
C GLY A 82 -18.33 -10.28 40.47
N PRO A 83 -19.53 -9.78 40.84
CA PRO A 83 -20.68 -10.63 41.12
C PRO A 83 -21.04 -11.48 39.89
N LYS A 84 -21.00 -12.80 40.06
CA LYS A 84 -21.48 -13.77 39.07
C LYS A 84 -22.99 -13.65 38.95
N LYS A 85 -23.47 -12.77 38.06
CA LYS A 85 -24.85 -12.88 37.57
C LYS A 85 -24.93 -14.16 36.75
N ARG A 86 -25.52 -15.21 37.33
CA ARG A 86 -26.10 -16.30 36.57
C ARG A 86 -27.31 -15.72 35.85
N ILE A 87 -27.24 -15.65 34.54
CA ILE A 87 -28.42 -15.41 33.70
C ILE A 87 -29.23 -16.72 33.82
N GLN A 88 -30.40 -16.62 34.46
CA GLN A 88 -31.44 -17.65 34.45
C GLN A 88 -32.28 -17.48 33.20
#